data_AF-A0A0L6X047-F1
#
_entry.id   AF-A0A0L6X047-F1
#
_cell.length_a   1.000
_cell.length_b   1.000
_cell.length_c   1.000
_cell.angle_alpha   90.00
_cell.angle_beta   90.00
_cell.angle_gamma   90.00
#
_symmetry.space_group_name_H-M   'P 1'
#
loop_
_entity.id
_entity.type
_entity.pdbx_description
1 polymer ?
#
loop_
_entity_poly.entity_id
_entity_poly.type
_entity_poly.pdbx_seq_one_letter_code
_entity_poly.pdbx_strand_id
1 'polypeptide(L)'
;MATYFIADRTQDDLPTGAVVHQDCVATYLENISPGEKPAVVYVARDLQVLRSLNLIVNQRGHVETILDSGSQIVCMALDEALHLGLALDPDICLRMESANSQVNTSVGLAKNVPFTFAEGFTIYLQVHIFVKPAYTVLLGHPFDTLTESNIQNLQDGSAIITIRDPNTGYWTALPTL
;
A
#
# COMPACT_ATOMS: atom_id res chain seq x y z
N MET A 1 -5.52 27.05 5.83
CA MET A 1 -5.25 27.51 4.46
C MET A 1 -3.74 27.48 4.28
N ALA A 2 -3.27 26.86 3.20
CA ALA A 2 -1.87 26.95 2.78
C ALA A 2 -1.54 28.42 2.52
N THR A 3 -0.61 28.99 3.29
CA THR A 3 -0.07 30.34 3.08
C THR A 3 1.08 30.28 2.09
N TYR A 4 1.15 31.30 1.24
CA TYR A 4 2.20 31.51 0.28
C TYR A 4 2.68 32.95 0.37
N PHE A 5 3.97 33.16 0.11
CA PHE A 5 4.52 34.49 -0.12
C PHE A 5 5.25 34.53 -1.46
N ILE A 6 5.40 35.73 -2.01
CA ILE A 6 6.19 35.98 -3.21
C ILE A 6 7.56 36.44 -2.74
N ALA A 7 8.61 35.72 -3.14
CA ALA A 7 9.98 36.08 -2.81
C ALA A 7 10.33 37.45 -3.43
N ASP A 8 10.61 38.44 -2.59
CA ASP A 8 10.92 39.83 -2.98
C ASP A 8 12.40 40.02 -3.35
N ARG A 9 13.24 39.03 -3.05
CA ARG A 9 14.66 38.94 -3.40
C ARG A 9 15.05 37.46 -3.56
N THR A 10 16.21 37.22 -4.15
CA THR A 10 16.81 35.88 -4.15
C THR A 10 17.08 35.43 -2.71
N GLN A 11 16.40 34.38 -2.28
CA GLN A 11 16.53 33.77 -0.96
C GLN A 11 16.55 32.26 -1.15
N ASP A 12 17.51 31.56 -0.53
CA ASP A 12 17.65 30.11 -0.59
C ASP A 12 17.57 29.54 -2.03
N ASP A 13 18.36 30.12 -2.95
CA ASP A 13 18.45 29.77 -4.37
C ASP A 13 17.16 29.93 -5.21
N LEU A 14 16.11 30.53 -4.66
CA LEU A 14 14.87 30.81 -5.39
C LEU A 14 14.95 32.15 -6.15
N PRO A 15 14.50 32.21 -7.42
CA PRO A 15 14.47 33.45 -8.18
C PRO A 15 13.43 34.42 -7.62
N THR A 16 13.70 35.72 -7.74
CA THR A 16 12.74 36.79 -7.41
C THR A 16 11.40 36.55 -8.13
N GLY A 17 10.30 36.63 -7.38
CA GLY A 17 8.96 36.35 -7.90
C GLY A 17 8.49 34.89 -7.75
N ALA A 18 9.31 33.98 -7.21
CA ALA A 18 8.88 32.64 -6.88
C ALA A 18 7.75 32.66 -5.83
N VAL A 19 6.70 31.86 -6.07
CA VAL A 19 5.65 31.61 -5.08
C VAL A 19 6.13 30.49 -4.17
N VAL A 20 6.43 30.83 -2.92
CA VAL A 20 6.96 29.89 -1.94
C VAL A 20 5.83 29.41 -1.05
N HIS A 21 5.61 28.10 -1.02
CA HIS A 21 4.67 27.50 -0.07
C HIS A 21 5.34 27.47 1.31
N GLN A 22 4.77 28.16 2.29
CA GLN A 22 5.33 28.18 3.63
C GLN A 22 5.15 26.83 4.32
N ASP A 23 6.11 26.49 5.18
CA ASP A 23 5.96 25.38 6.09
C ASP A 23 4.69 25.58 6.95
N CYS A 24 3.86 24.55 6.99
CA CYS A 24 2.55 24.62 7.61
C CYS A 24 2.65 24.74 9.13
N VAL A 25 3.73 24.23 9.75
CA VAL A 25 3.99 24.35 11.18
C VAL A 25 4.51 25.74 11.51
N ALA A 26 5.47 26.28 10.75
CA ALA A 26 5.99 27.64 10.92
C ALA A 26 4.87 28.68 10.80
N THR A 27 4.04 28.56 9.75
CA THR A 27 2.91 29.49 9.57
C THR A 27 1.86 29.35 10.69
N TYR A 28 1.61 28.13 11.16
CA TYR A 28 0.72 27.92 12.30
C TYR A 28 1.25 28.66 13.53
N LEU A 29 2.53 28.47 13.87
CA LEU A 29 3.17 29.10 15.03
C LEU A 29 3.20 30.64 14.94
N GLU A 30 3.39 31.20 13.76
CA GLU A 30 3.42 32.66 13.52
C GLU A 30 2.02 33.31 13.64
N ASN A 31 0.94 32.56 13.42
CA ASN A 31 -0.43 33.07 13.47
C ASN A 31 -1.16 32.78 14.79
N ILE A 32 -0.47 32.26 15.82
CA ILE A 32 -1.05 32.07 17.14
C ILE A 32 -1.28 33.42 17.81
N SER A 33 -2.46 33.63 18.39
CA SER A 33 -2.78 34.89 19.08
C SER A 33 -1.88 35.08 20.31
N PRO A 34 -1.49 36.32 20.65
CA PRO A 34 -0.67 36.57 21.84
C PRO A 34 -1.32 35.99 23.12
N GLY A 35 -0.64 35.05 23.76
CA GLY A 35 -1.10 34.38 24.99
C GLY A 35 -1.82 33.05 24.78
N GLU A 36 -2.07 32.65 23.54
CA GLU A 36 -2.59 31.33 23.20
C GLU A 36 -1.43 30.31 23.14
N LYS A 37 -1.61 29.13 23.73
CA LYS A 37 -0.59 28.07 23.67
C LYS A 37 -0.73 27.33 22.34
N PRO A 38 0.38 27.01 21.64
CA PRO A 38 0.30 26.16 20.46
C PRO A 38 -0.44 24.87 20.78
N ALA A 39 -1.35 24.47 19.90
CA ALA A 39 -1.90 23.13 19.91
C ALA A 39 -0.72 22.17 19.92
N VAL A 40 -0.77 21.17 20.79
CA VAL A 40 0.26 20.14 20.85
C VAL A 40 0.25 19.42 19.50
N VAL A 41 1.29 19.66 18.70
CA VAL A 41 1.47 18.99 17.41
C VAL A 41 2.15 17.66 17.68
N TYR A 42 1.42 16.58 17.47
CA TYR A 42 1.98 15.23 17.47
C TYR A 42 2.57 14.97 16.09
N VAL A 43 3.90 14.88 16.02
CA VAL A 43 4.61 14.51 14.80
C VAL A 43 4.53 12.99 14.65
N ALA A 44 4.24 12.53 13.42
CA ALA A 44 4.24 11.11 13.11
C ALA A 44 5.63 10.50 13.32
N ARG A 45 5.70 9.17 13.50
CA ARG A 45 6.98 8.46 13.50
C ARG A 45 7.61 8.52 12.10
N ASP A 46 8.94 8.57 12.04
CA ASP A 46 9.70 8.64 10.79
C ASP A 46 9.48 7.40 9.89
N LEU A 47 9.11 6.26 10.48
CA LEU A 47 8.77 5.02 9.78
C LEU A 47 7.76 4.18 10.56
N GLN A 48 6.99 3.38 9.84
CA GLN A 48 6.08 2.36 10.37
C GLN A 48 6.16 1.13 9.46
N VAL A 49 6.02 -0.06 10.05
CA VAL A 49 6.05 -1.32 9.30
C VAL A 49 4.87 -1.37 8.31
N LEU A 50 5.10 -1.98 7.14
CA LEU A 50 4.02 -2.23 6.18
C LEU A 50 3.04 -3.23 6.74
N ARG A 51 1.76 -3.07 6.42
CA ARG A 51 0.74 -4.05 6.82
C ARG A 51 0.86 -5.26 5.91
N SER A 52 1.14 -6.42 6.49
CA SER A 52 1.13 -7.67 5.75
C SER A 52 0.27 -8.74 6.41
N LEU A 53 -0.08 -9.75 5.62
CA LEU A 53 -0.70 -10.99 6.05
C LEU A 53 0.22 -12.16 5.71
N ASN A 54 0.17 -13.23 6.49
CA ASN A 54 0.85 -14.48 6.15
C ASN A 54 -0.18 -15.52 5.71
N LEU A 55 -0.27 -15.75 4.40
CA LEU A 55 -1.29 -16.59 3.79
C LEU A 55 -0.66 -17.85 3.19
N ILE A 56 -1.42 -18.95 3.16
CA ILE A 56 -1.01 -20.14 2.42
C ILE A 56 -1.40 -19.93 0.96
N VAL A 57 -0.41 -19.85 0.07
CA VAL A 57 -0.64 -19.61 -1.35
C VAL A 57 -0.46 -20.90 -2.14
N ASN A 58 -1.36 -21.12 -3.10
CA ASN A 58 -1.40 -22.33 -3.94
C ASN A 58 -1.42 -23.65 -3.15
N GLN A 59 -1.91 -23.63 -1.90
CA GLN A 59 -1.89 -24.78 -0.97
C GLN A 59 -0.48 -25.36 -0.71
N ARG A 60 0.58 -24.57 -0.90
CA ARG A 60 1.96 -25.06 -0.83
C ARG A 60 2.79 -24.41 0.26
N GLY A 61 2.72 -23.10 0.40
CA GLY A 61 3.64 -22.35 1.24
C GLY A 61 3.00 -21.13 1.87
N HIS A 62 3.53 -20.77 3.05
CA HIS A 62 3.25 -19.52 3.73
C HIS A 62 4.00 -18.38 3.04
N VAL A 63 3.27 -17.34 2.65
CA VAL A 63 3.82 -16.18 1.94
C VAL A 63 3.36 -14.92 2.66
N GLU A 64 4.33 -14.05 2.95
CA GLU A 64 4.04 -12.70 3.41
C GLU A 64 3.50 -11.86 2.25
N THR A 65 2.31 -11.31 2.43
CA THR A 65 1.58 -10.55 1.41
C THR A 65 1.31 -9.14 1.92
N ILE A 66 1.77 -8.13 1.19
CA ILE A 66 1.59 -6.73 1.60
C ILE A 66 0.18 -6.27 1.19
N LEU A 67 -0.51 -5.59 2.10
CA LEU A 67 -1.81 -4.97 1.86
C LEU A 67 -1.62 -3.57 1.26
N ASP A 68 -2.00 -3.41 -0.01
CA ASP A 68 -1.84 -2.17 -0.75
C ASP A 68 -3.12 -1.81 -1.52
N SER A 69 -4.05 -1.13 -0.84
CA SER A 69 -5.29 -0.63 -1.45
C SER A 69 -5.05 0.42 -2.55
N GLY A 70 -3.83 0.96 -2.66
CA GLY A 70 -3.42 1.85 -3.75
C GLY A 70 -3.11 1.10 -5.05
N SER A 71 -2.87 -0.21 -4.99
CA SER A 71 -2.63 -1.04 -6.17
C SER A 71 -3.95 -1.47 -6.81
N GLN A 72 -4.09 -1.27 -8.13
CA GLN A 72 -5.25 -1.75 -8.89
C GLN A 72 -5.22 -3.25 -9.20
N ILE A 73 -4.10 -3.93 -8.91
CA ILE A 73 -3.86 -5.32 -9.27
C ILE A 73 -3.34 -6.12 -8.07
N VAL A 74 -3.51 -7.44 -8.12
CA VAL A 74 -2.75 -8.37 -7.29
C VAL A 74 -1.53 -8.80 -8.10
N CYS A 75 -0.35 -8.76 -7.49
CA CYS A 75 0.88 -9.11 -8.19
C CYS A 75 1.88 -9.84 -7.30
N MET A 76 2.77 -10.60 -7.93
CA MET A 76 3.72 -11.50 -7.27
C MET A 76 5.05 -11.53 -8.02
N ALA A 77 6.14 -11.73 -7.28
CA ALA A 77 7.46 -11.95 -7.84
C ALA A 77 7.55 -13.29 -8.60
N LEU A 78 8.30 -13.32 -9.71
CA LEU A 78 8.42 -14.51 -10.57
C LEU A 78 9.10 -15.67 -9.85
N ASP A 79 10.13 -15.40 -9.05
CA ASP A 79 10.80 -16.43 -8.26
C ASP A 79 9.84 -17.10 -7.28
N GLU A 80 8.99 -16.33 -6.60
CA GLU A 80 7.93 -16.86 -5.73
C GLU A 80 6.90 -17.66 -6.53
N ALA A 81 6.45 -17.14 -7.68
CA ALA A 81 5.48 -17.84 -8.53
C ALA A 81 6.01 -19.20 -9.01
N LEU A 82 7.30 -19.26 -9.38
CA LEU A 82 7.98 -20.50 -9.77
C LEU A 82 8.15 -21.44 -8.57
N HIS A 83 8.51 -20.92 -7.40
CA HIS A 83 8.63 -21.68 -6.16
C HIS A 83 7.29 -22.35 -5.78
N LEU A 84 6.19 -21.60 -5.90
CA LEU A 84 4.82 -22.07 -5.68
C LEU A 84 4.30 -22.94 -6.84
N GLY A 85 5.02 -23.07 -7.95
CA GLY A 85 4.64 -23.88 -9.11
C GLY A 85 3.38 -23.37 -9.81
N LEU A 86 3.22 -22.04 -9.92
CA LEU A 86 2.09 -21.43 -10.62
C LEU A 86 2.24 -21.58 -12.14
N ALA A 87 1.14 -21.93 -12.81
CA ALA A 87 1.03 -21.85 -14.25
C ALA A 87 0.72 -20.41 -14.66
N LEU A 88 1.49 -19.88 -15.62
CA LEU A 88 1.36 -18.51 -16.10
C LEU A 88 0.77 -18.52 -17.51
N ASP A 89 -0.22 -17.65 -17.75
CA ASP A 89 -0.69 -17.31 -19.09
C ASP A 89 0.15 -16.16 -19.64
N PRO A 90 1.08 -16.41 -20.60
CA PRO A 90 1.98 -15.39 -21.12
C PRO A 90 1.27 -14.39 -22.06
N ASP A 91 0.06 -14.72 -22.55
CA ASP A 91 -0.67 -13.85 -23.47
C ASP A 91 -1.36 -12.69 -22.74
N ILE A 92 -1.44 -12.75 -21.40
CA ILE A 92 -2.02 -11.70 -20.56
C ILE A 92 -0.90 -10.98 -19.81
N CYS A 93 -0.40 -9.90 -20.43
CA CYS A 93 0.63 -9.04 -19.85
C CYS A 93 0.08 -7.64 -19.54
N LEU A 94 0.41 -7.13 -18.36
CA LEU A 94 0.22 -5.73 -17.99
C LEU A 94 1.53 -4.97 -18.07
N ARG A 95 1.44 -3.76 -18.63
CA ARG A 95 2.54 -2.81 -18.68
C ARG A 95 2.27 -1.74 -17.63
N MET A 96 3.04 -1.76 -16.54
CA MET A 96 2.97 -0.74 -15.49
C MET A 96 4.03 0.32 -15.73
N GLU A 97 3.64 1.58 -15.62
CA GLU A 97 4.56 2.70 -15.52
C GLU A 97 4.63 3.08 -14.04
N SER A 98 5.80 2.90 -13.42
CA SER A 98 6.01 3.29 -12.02
C SER A 98 6.24 4.79 -11.88
N ALA A 99 6.15 5.30 -10.65
CA ALA A 99 6.34 6.72 -10.34
C ALA A 99 7.72 7.29 -10.73
N ASN A 100 8.70 6.43 -11.00
CA ASN A 100 10.03 6.80 -11.51
C ASN A 100 10.14 6.74 -13.05
N SER A 101 9.00 6.67 -13.77
CA SER A 101 8.91 6.54 -15.23
C SER A 101 9.57 5.28 -15.80
N GLN A 102 9.89 4.28 -14.97
CA GLN A 102 10.27 2.97 -15.46
C GLN A 102 9.03 2.20 -15.86
N VAL A 103 9.13 1.52 -17.00
CA VAL A 103 8.03 0.70 -17.48
C VAL A 103 8.36 -0.76 -17.19
N ASN A 104 7.64 -1.33 -16.23
CA ASN A 104 7.77 -2.71 -15.84
C ASN A 104 6.63 -3.51 -16.45
N THR A 105 6.94 -4.61 -17.14
CA THR A 105 5.93 -5.43 -17.81
C THR A 105 5.83 -6.76 -17.09
N SER A 106 4.61 -7.20 -16.76
CA SER A 106 4.40 -8.52 -16.19
C SER A 106 4.75 -9.59 -17.22
N VAL A 107 5.26 -10.74 -16.78
CA VAL A 107 5.58 -11.88 -17.66
C VAL A 107 4.39 -12.79 -17.95
N GLY A 108 3.27 -12.58 -17.27
CA GLY A 108 2.03 -13.31 -17.49
C GLY A 108 1.07 -13.18 -16.31
N LEU A 109 -0.09 -13.81 -16.45
CA LEU A 109 -1.13 -13.90 -15.42
C LEU A 109 -1.23 -15.32 -14.87
N ALA A 110 -1.09 -15.49 -13.55
CA ALA A 110 -1.51 -16.70 -12.87
C ALA A 110 -3.01 -16.59 -12.54
N LYS A 111 -3.81 -17.49 -13.11
CA LYS A 111 -5.27 -17.44 -12.98
C LYS A 111 -5.76 -18.24 -11.79
N ASN A 112 -6.73 -17.69 -11.07
CA ASN A 112 -7.45 -18.37 -9.97
C ASN A 112 -6.50 -18.98 -8.93
N VAL A 113 -5.50 -18.22 -8.49
CA VAL A 113 -4.54 -18.69 -7.48
C VAL A 113 -5.25 -18.72 -6.13
N PRO A 114 -5.28 -19.85 -5.39
CA PRO A 114 -5.91 -19.91 -4.08
C PRO A 114 -5.01 -19.29 -3.02
N PHE A 115 -5.59 -18.41 -2.22
CA PHE A 115 -5.02 -17.80 -1.02
C PHE A 115 -5.85 -18.26 0.18
N THR A 116 -5.25 -19.05 1.05
CA THR A 116 -5.91 -19.66 2.20
C THR A 116 -5.45 -18.95 3.47
N PHE A 117 -6.42 -18.51 4.27
CA PHE A 117 -6.20 -17.91 5.57
C PHE A 117 -5.97 -18.99 6.64
N ALA A 118 -5.38 -18.61 7.78
CA ALA A 118 -5.10 -19.55 8.88
C ALA A 118 -6.39 -20.21 9.42
N GLU A 119 -7.51 -19.49 9.33
CA GLU A 119 -8.86 -19.93 9.72
C GLU A 119 -9.46 -20.96 8.74
N GLY A 120 -8.80 -21.21 7.60
CA GLY A 120 -9.13 -22.29 6.68
C GLY A 120 -10.03 -21.91 5.49
N PHE A 121 -10.52 -20.67 5.40
CA PHE A 121 -11.23 -20.23 4.20
C PHE A 121 -10.25 -19.78 3.12
N THR A 122 -10.68 -19.91 1.86
CA THR A 122 -9.84 -19.68 0.67
C THR A 122 -10.53 -18.75 -0.30
N ILE A 123 -9.77 -17.76 -0.79
CA ILE A 123 -10.19 -16.89 -1.89
C ILE A 123 -9.32 -17.16 -3.11
N TYR A 124 -9.83 -16.83 -4.30
CA TYR A 124 -9.13 -17.03 -5.56
C TYR A 124 -8.85 -15.69 -6.22
N LEU A 125 -7.58 -15.42 -6.52
CA LEU A 125 -7.14 -14.14 -7.08
C LEU A 125 -6.46 -14.34 -8.44
N GLN A 126 -6.59 -13.35 -9.31
CA GLN A 126 -5.79 -13.25 -10.54
C GLN A 126 -4.50 -12.52 -10.20
N VAL A 127 -3.34 -13.13 -10.43
CA VAL A 127 -2.06 -12.62 -9.95
C VAL A 127 -1.12 -12.32 -11.13
N HIS A 128 -0.80 -11.04 -11.32
CA HIS A 128 0.16 -10.61 -12.34
C HIS A 128 1.60 -10.84 -11.87
N ILE A 129 2.42 -11.47 -12.70
CA ILE A 129 3.77 -11.90 -12.29
C ILE A 129 4.84 -10.95 -12.83
N PHE A 130 5.78 -10.52 -11.98
CA PHE A 130 6.87 -9.61 -12.34
C PHE A 130 8.24 -10.23 -12.01
N VAL A 131 9.26 -9.98 -12.84
CA VAL A 131 10.56 -10.66 -12.72
C VAL A 131 11.31 -10.31 -11.43
N LYS A 132 11.34 -9.02 -11.05
CA LYS A 132 12.05 -8.51 -9.86
C LYS A 132 11.34 -7.30 -9.24
N PRO A 133 10.09 -7.45 -8.76
CA PRO A 133 9.45 -6.40 -7.98
C PRO A 133 10.14 -6.21 -6.63
N ALA A 134 9.85 -5.10 -5.95
CA ALA A 134 10.35 -4.80 -4.61
C ALA A 134 9.53 -5.48 -3.48
N TYR A 135 8.67 -6.43 -3.85
CA TYR A 135 7.71 -7.11 -2.97
C TYR A 135 7.59 -8.57 -3.39
N THR A 136 7.25 -9.45 -2.45
CA THR A 136 6.95 -10.86 -2.76
C THR A 136 5.56 -10.99 -3.36
N VAL A 137 4.54 -10.47 -2.65
CA VAL A 137 3.15 -10.35 -3.11
C VAL A 137 2.56 -9.03 -2.67
N LEU A 138 1.83 -8.34 -3.56
CA LEU A 138 0.94 -7.23 -3.22
C LEU A 138 -0.51 -7.65 -3.41
N LEU A 139 -1.30 -7.49 -2.36
CA LEU A 139 -2.75 -7.58 -2.38
C LEU A 139 -3.33 -6.20 -2.66
N GLY A 140 -3.74 -5.99 -3.92
CA GLY A 140 -4.37 -4.76 -4.36
C GLY A 140 -5.89 -4.74 -4.17
N HIS A 141 -6.52 -3.73 -4.76
CA HIS A 141 -7.96 -3.51 -4.73
C HIS A 141 -8.86 -4.71 -5.10
N PRO A 142 -8.47 -5.64 -6.00
CA PRO A 142 -9.25 -6.85 -6.24
C PRO A 142 -9.43 -7.70 -4.97
N PHE A 143 -8.42 -7.76 -4.10
CA PHE A 143 -8.52 -8.42 -2.80
C PHE A 143 -9.49 -7.67 -1.88
N ASP A 144 -9.32 -6.35 -1.74
CA ASP A 144 -10.15 -5.53 -0.87
C ASP A 144 -11.63 -5.62 -1.25
N THR A 145 -11.92 -5.56 -2.54
CA THR A 145 -13.28 -5.59 -3.08
C THR A 145 -13.92 -6.98 -2.89
N LEU A 146 -13.16 -8.05 -3.16
CA LEU A 146 -13.66 -9.42 -3.03
C LEU A 146 -13.97 -9.77 -1.57
N THR A 147 -13.21 -9.24 -0.64
CA THR A 147 -13.32 -9.55 0.80
C THR A 147 -14.02 -8.47 1.61
N GLU A 148 -14.53 -7.41 0.97
CA GLU A 148 -15.10 -6.23 1.65
C GLU A 148 -14.19 -5.72 2.79
N SER A 149 -12.88 -5.73 2.55
CA SER A 149 -11.90 -5.56 3.62
C SER A 149 -11.92 -4.16 4.23
N ASN A 150 -11.67 -4.07 5.53
CA ASN A 150 -11.50 -2.81 6.25
C ASN A 150 -10.27 -2.87 7.16
N ILE A 151 -9.40 -1.87 7.08
CA ILE A 151 -8.21 -1.77 7.91
C ILE A 151 -8.42 -0.69 8.98
N GLN A 152 -8.30 -1.08 10.24
CA GLN A 152 -8.23 -0.19 11.38
C GLN A 152 -6.77 -0.04 11.84
N ASN A 153 -6.21 1.17 11.70
CA ASN A 153 -4.88 1.50 12.20
C ASN A 153 -4.96 2.00 13.66
N LEU A 154 -4.07 1.51 14.52
CA LEU A 154 -4.01 1.85 15.94
C LEU A 154 -2.84 2.80 16.25
N GLN A 155 -2.93 3.54 17.36
CA GLN A 155 -1.92 4.54 17.74
C GLN A 155 -0.54 3.95 18.06
N ASP A 156 -0.49 2.68 18.48
CA ASP A 156 0.77 1.98 18.73
C ASP A 156 1.51 1.61 17.41
N GLY A 157 0.83 1.74 16.28
CA GLY A 157 1.32 1.45 14.94
C GLY A 157 0.95 0.06 14.42
N SER A 158 0.22 -0.73 15.21
CA SER A 158 -0.39 -1.97 14.75
C SER A 158 -1.65 -1.70 13.92
N ALA A 159 -2.11 -2.71 13.17
CA ALA A 159 -3.38 -2.64 12.47
C ALA A 159 -4.15 -3.96 12.57
N ILE A 160 -5.46 -3.85 12.45
CA ILE A 160 -6.39 -4.98 12.36
C ILE A 160 -7.10 -4.87 11.02
N ILE A 161 -7.11 -5.96 10.25
CA ILE A 161 -7.91 -6.05 9.04
C ILE A 161 -9.14 -6.92 9.31
N THR A 162 -10.32 -6.38 9.01
CA THR A 162 -11.58 -7.13 8.99
C THR A 162 -11.89 -7.51 7.56
N ILE A 163 -12.18 -8.78 7.32
CA ILE A 163 -12.47 -9.34 6.00
C ILE A 163 -13.70 -10.23 6.06
N ARG A 164 -14.45 -10.25 4.98
CA ARG A 164 -15.57 -11.15 4.74
C ARG A 164 -15.12 -12.28 3.83
N ASP A 165 -15.40 -13.52 4.21
CA ASP A 165 -15.31 -14.64 3.28
C ASP A 165 -16.46 -14.53 2.27
N PRO A 166 -16.18 -14.32 0.97
CA PRO A 166 -17.22 -14.18 -0.04
C PRO A 166 -18.04 -15.47 -0.25
N ASN A 167 -17.51 -16.63 0.13
CA ASN A 167 -18.18 -17.91 -0.07
C ASN A 167 -19.22 -18.22 1.01
N THR A 168 -18.94 -17.81 2.25
CA THR A 168 -19.79 -18.12 3.42
C THR A 168 -20.50 -16.90 3.99
N GLY A 169 -19.99 -15.70 3.72
CA GLY A 169 -20.46 -14.44 4.30
C GLY A 169 -19.98 -14.19 5.73
N TYR A 170 -19.16 -15.07 6.31
CA TYR A 170 -18.61 -14.87 7.64
C TYR A 170 -17.54 -13.77 7.65
N TRP A 171 -17.53 -13.00 8.72
CA TRP A 171 -16.54 -11.96 8.97
C TRP A 171 -15.46 -12.46 9.92
N THR A 172 -14.21 -12.11 9.61
CA THR A 172 -13.04 -12.42 10.43
C THR A 172 -12.19 -11.16 10.60
N ALA A 173 -11.69 -10.94 11.81
CA ALA A 173 -10.74 -9.86 12.11
C ALA A 173 -9.37 -10.46 12.41
N LEU A 174 -8.35 -10.01 11.68
CA LEU A 174 -6.98 -10.53 11.74
C LEU A 174 -6.02 -9.40 12.12
N PRO A 175 -5.04 -9.64 13.00
CA PRO A 175 -3.93 -8.72 13.14
C PRO A 175 -3.09 -8.71 11.86
N THR A 176 -2.62 -7.54 11.44
CA THR A 176 -1.55 -7.46 10.43
C THR A 176 -0.20 -7.71 11.11
N LEU A 177 0.76 -8.22 10.34
CA LEU A 177 2.15 -8.33 10.79
C LEU A 177 2.87 -6.98 10.76
#